data_AF-A0A6A0HTN4-F1
#
_entry.id   AF-A0A6A0HTN4-F1
#
_cell.length_a   1.000
_cell.length_b   1.000
_cell.length_c   1.000
_cell.angle_alpha   90.00
_cell.angle_beta   90.00
_cell.angle_gamma   90.00
#
_symmetry.space_group_name_H-M   'P 1'
#
loop_
_entity.id
_entity.type
_entity.pdbx_description
1 polymer ?
#
loop_
_entity_poly.entity_id
_entity_poly.type
_entity_poly.pdbx_seq_one_letter_code
_entity_poly.pdbx_strand_id
1 'polypeptide(L)'
;MYAQLKTIAVSFLETFSKGLYMNFGKALNLAAGLLILVAFLLLACGGEKFPLPQQPEEGGGSTIVSDTTYIQLRPVWDAAAGYSLNQPQDILIGREPLIYVADTGNDRILMLDLAGNILGQSQTVDNPVALTQDSKLNLLIVTDSNKIHRINLTAVQHQIAAAPVELVFEEVDNPDRRYTAIAALLTSTQGRGTISYFVTATGGDKNDNQVLIFPEGFQVRVPDAINLEANGLGILSASSPSGITALRDFSGDFIFCMIGQNSFKVQWLTPGEFGYAARLNPAAGNFDLFAIDKFAQPEDIALDSEGNIYVIDAELNYLFKFSAAGEEQQSFGRAGAGEKQFQNPRGVAFFDQTLYVADTGNNRIVRFKLSTDISQ
;
A
#
# COMPACT_ATOMS: atom_id res chain seq x y z
N MET A 1 -50.71 -50.22 -57.57
CA MET A 1 -50.03 -49.47 -56.49
C MET A 1 -51.01 -48.41 -55.97
N TYR A 2 -51.25 -48.34 -54.65
CA TYR A 2 -52.21 -47.46 -53.94
C TYR A 2 -53.72 -47.79 -53.87
N ALA A 3 -54.19 -48.91 -54.45
CA ALA A 3 -55.55 -49.44 -54.20
C ALA A 3 -55.62 -50.92 -53.75
N GLN A 4 -54.48 -51.59 -53.59
CA GLN A 4 -54.42 -53.00 -53.12
C GLN A 4 -53.74 -53.19 -51.75
N LEU A 5 -53.32 -52.09 -51.09
CA LEU A 5 -52.80 -52.13 -49.71
C LEU A 5 -53.89 -51.86 -48.64
N LYS A 6 -55.12 -51.49 -49.04
CA LYS A 6 -56.24 -51.21 -48.12
C LYS A 6 -57.08 -52.43 -47.75
N THR A 7 -56.93 -53.55 -48.48
CA THR A 7 -57.77 -54.76 -48.28
C THR A 7 -57.08 -55.86 -47.47
N ILE A 8 -55.76 -55.76 -47.22
CA ILE A 8 -55.00 -56.68 -46.34
C ILE A 8 -54.89 -56.12 -44.90
N ALA A 9 -55.02 -54.81 -44.72
CA ALA A 9 -54.97 -54.17 -43.39
C ALA A 9 -56.27 -54.28 -42.57
N VAL A 10 -57.41 -54.63 -43.19
CA VAL A 10 -58.71 -54.72 -42.50
C VAL A 10 -59.01 -56.16 -42.03
N SER A 11 -58.45 -57.21 -42.65
CA SER A 11 -58.67 -58.60 -42.20
C SER A 11 -57.72 -59.07 -41.09
N PHE A 12 -56.64 -58.33 -40.80
CA PHE A 12 -55.74 -58.64 -39.68
C PHE A 12 -56.18 -57.99 -38.35
N LEU A 13 -56.99 -56.93 -38.41
CA LEU A 13 -57.50 -56.20 -37.23
C LEU A 13 -58.79 -56.80 -36.64
N GLU A 14 -59.57 -57.57 -37.40
CA GLU A 14 -60.78 -58.24 -36.87
C GLU A 14 -60.50 -59.62 -36.23
N THR A 15 -59.32 -60.19 -36.42
CA THR A 15 -58.94 -61.48 -35.79
C THR A 15 -58.21 -61.27 -34.45
N PHE A 16 -57.71 -60.06 -34.17
CA PHE A 16 -57.11 -59.73 -32.85
C PHE A 16 -58.15 -59.22 -31.84
N SER A 17 -59.35 -58.79 -32.28
CA SER A 17 -60.38 -58.21 -31.40
C SER A 17 -61.30 -59.24 -30.72
N LYS A 18 -61.24 -60.52 -31.09
CA LYS A 18 -62.05 -61.60 -30.49
C LYS A 18 -61.26 -62.61 -29.63
N GLY A 19 -59.95 -62.43 -29.47
CA GLY A 19 -59.08 -63.34 -28.69
C GLY A 19 -58.61 -62.82 -27.32
N LEU A 20 -58.87 -61.55 -26.97
CA LEU A 20 -58.36 -60.95 -25.71
C LEU A 20 -59.46 -60.53 -24.71
N TYR A 21 -60.69 -61.00 -24.89
CA TYR A 21 -61.81 -60.70 -23.98
C TYR A 21 -62.03 -61.71 -22.85
N MET A 22 -61.01 -62.48 -22.48
CA MET A 22 -61.00 -63.22 -21.21
C MET A 22 -59.62 -63.11 -20.56
N ASN A 23 -59.63 -62.69 -19.29
CA ASN A 23 -58.50 -62.58 -18.37
C ASN A 23 -57.65 -61.30 -18.34
N PHE A 24 -58.26 -60.12 -18.25
CA PHE A 24 -57.56 -58.94 -17.70
C PHE A 24 -58.40 -58.07 -16.74
N GLY A 25 -59.32 -58.69 -15.99
CA GLY A 25 -60.12 -58.03 -14.94
C GLY A 25 -59.43 -57.87 -13.56
N LYS A 26 -58.15 -58.26 -13.42
CA LYS A 26 -57.40 -58.16 -12.14
C LYS A 26 -56.01 -57.54 -12.26
N ALA A 27 -55.63 -56.96 -13.40
CA ALA A 27 -54.37 -56.23 -13.57
C ALA A 27 -54.54 -54.78 -14.05
N LEU A 28 -55.76 -54.22 -13.93
CA LEU A 28 -56.06 -52.82 -14.26
C LEU A 28 -56.37 -51.95 -13.01
N ASN A 29 -55.96 -52.39 -11.82
CA ASN A 29 -55.98 -51.58 -10.58
C ASN A 29 -54.63 -51.53 -9.84
N LEU A 30 -53.55 -52.06 -10.43
CA LEU A 30 -52.18 -51.88 -9.92
C LEU A 30 -51.26 -51.06 -10.86
N ALA A 31 -51.67 -50.82 -12.11
CA ALA A 31 -50.89 -50.01 -13.06
C ALA A 31 -51.34 -48.55 -13.16
N ALA A 32 -52.54 -48.20 -12.67
CA ALA A 32 -53.02 -46.81 -12.57
C ALA A 32 -52.59 -46.12 -11.24
N GLY A 33 -52.16 -46.88 -10.24
CA GLY A 33 -51.62 -46.37 -8.97
C GLY A 33 -50.11 -46.11 -8.97
N LEU A 34 -49.34 -46.73 -9.87
CA LEU A 34 -47.88 -46.58 -9.92
C LEU A 34 -47.41 -45.48 -10.92
N LEU A 35 -48.29 -45.04 -11.83
CA LEU A 35 -48.00 -43.95 -12.78
C LEU A 35 -48.50 -42.58 -12.32
N ILE A 36 -49.32 -42.52 -11.27
CA ILE A 36 -49.71 -41.26 -10.60
C ILE A 36 -48.78 -40.98 -9.40
N LEU A 37 -48.10 -41.99 -8.84
CA LEU A 37 -47.11 -41.79 -7.77
C LEU A 37 -45.74 -41.28 -8.30
N VAL A 38 -45.41 -41.47 -9.58
CA VAL A 38 -44.17 -40.93 -10.19
C VAL A 38 -44.38 -39.53 -10.79
N ALA A 39 -45.63 -39.13 -11.06
CA ALA A 39 -45.95 -37.76 -11.47
C ALA A 39 -46.21 -36.80 -10.30
N PHE A 40 -46.59 -37.29 -9.11
CA PHE A 40 -46.70 -36.47 -7.89
C PHE A 40 -45.42 -36.39 -7.05
N LEU A 41 -44.42 -37.24 -7.30
CA LEU A 41 -43.07 -37.10 -6.73
C LEU A 41 -42.16 -36.14 -7.53
N LEU A 42 -42.65 -35.58 -8.64
CA LEU A 42 -41.95 -34.56 -9.43
C LEU A 42 -42.63 -33.17 -9.44
N LEU A 43 -43.71 -32.98 -8.66
CA LEU A 43 -44.40 -31.69 -8.52
C LEU A 43 -44.75 -31.28 -7.07
N ALA A 44 -44.19 -31.96 -6.07
CA ALA A 44 -44.38 -31.64 -4.65
C ALA A 44 -43.06 -31.38 -3.89
N CYS A 45 -42.11 -30.70 -4.54
CA CYS A 45 -41.01 -30.01 -3.86
C CYS A 45 -41.09 -28.50 -4.15
N GLY A 46 -42.28 -27.92 -3.94
CA GLY A 46 -42.42 -26.50 -3.64
C GLY A 46 -42.12 -26.28 -2.16
N GLY A 47 -40.86 -26.49 -1.77
CA GLY A 47 -40.40 -26.11 -0.43
C GLY A 47 -40.11 -24.62 -0.42
N GLU A 48 -40.70 -23.90 0.53
CA GLU A 48 -40.27 -22.56 0.90
C GLU A 48 -38.75 -22.60 1.11
N LYS A 49 -38.01 -22.01 0.18
CA LYS A 49 -36.59 -21.76 0.40
C LYS A 49 -36.51 -20.68 1.45
N PHE A 50 -36.17 -21.07 2.68
CA PHE A 50 -35.52 -20.13 3.59
C PHE A 50 -34.39 -19.45 2.81
N PRO A 51 -34.33 -18.11 2.77
CA PRO A 51 -33.18 -17.45 2.21
C PRO A 51 -31.99 -17.82 3.09
N LEU A 52 -31.12 -18.70 2.60
CA LEU A 52 -29.77 -18.77 3.09
C LEU A 52 -29.16 -17.38 2.89
N PRO A 53 -28.40 -16.83 3.85
CA PRO A 53 -27.69 -15.59 3.61
C PRO A 53 -26.89 -15.77 2.32
N GLN A 54 -27.16 -14.91 1.34
CA GLN A 54 -26.43 -14.89 0.09
C GLN A 54 -24.96 -14.63 0.45
N GLN A 55 -24.10 -15.65 0.34
CA GLN A 55 -22.69 -15.38 0.14
C GLN A 55 -22.59 -14.57 -1.16
N PRO A 56 -21.82 -13.49 -1.19
CA PRO A 56 -21.57 -12.77 -2.43
C PRO A 56 -21.06 -13.75 -3.47
N GLU A 57 -21.60 -13.67 -4.69
CA GLU A 57 -21.04 -14.40 -5.82
C GLU A 57 -19.55 -14.07 -5.92
N GLU A 58 -18.70 -15.10 -5.79
CA GLU A 58 -17.30 -15.02 -6.16
C GLU A 58 -17.24 -14.78 -7.68
N GLY A 59 -17.27 -13.51 -8.08
CA GLY A 59 -16.54 -13.09 -9.26
C GLY A 59 -15.09 -13.53 -9.06
N GLY A 60 -14.47 -14.09 -10.10
CA GLY A 60 -13.09 -14.58 -10.07
C GLY A 60 -12.08 -13.46 -9.79
N GLY A 61 -12.05 -12.99 -8.54
CA GLY A 61 -10.95 -12.30 -7.92
C GLY A 61 -10.15 -13.36 -7.18
N SER A 62 -8.85 -13.36 -7.41
CA SER A 62 -7.91 -14.08 -6.56
C SER A 62 -8.12 -13.63 -5.12
N THR A 63 -8.84 -14.40 -4.31
CA THR A 63 -8.81 -14.26 -2.86
C THR A 63 -7.44 -14.71 -2.41
N ILE A 64 -6.46 -13.81 -2.53
CA ILE A 64 -5.17 -13.97 -1.86
C ILE A 64 -5.50 -13.86 -0.37
N VAL A 65 -5.70 -15.01 0.27
CA VAL A 65 -5.58 -15.10 1.72
C VAL A 65 -4.13 -14.70 2.00
N SER A 66 -3.93 -13.44 2.38
CA SER A 66 -2.64 -12.98 2.84
C SER A 66 -2.41 -13.62 4.20
N ASP A 67 -1.62 -14.69 4.24
CA ASP A 67 -1.24 -15.42 5.47
C ASP A 67 -0.32 -14.59 6.40
N THR A 68 -0.21 -13.27 6.18
CA THR A 68 0.72 -12.39 6.88
C THR A 68 0.10 -11.81 8.14
N THR A 69 0.30 -12.48 9.28
CA THR A 69 -0.14 -11.93 10.57
C THR A 69 0.79 -10.82 11.05
N TYR A 70 0.22 -9.67 11.41
CA TYR A 70 0.94 -8.60 12.11
C TYR A 70 0.88 -8.79 13.61
N ILE A 71 2.04 -9.05 14.21
CA ILE A 71 2.22 -9.20 15.66
C ILE A 71 2.85 -7.91 16.18
N GLN A 72 2.10 -7.17 17.01
CA GLN A 72 2.63 -5.94 17.61
C GLN A 72 3.73 -6.27 18.63
N LEU A 73 4.91 -5.69 18.43
CA LEU A 73 6.06 -5.88 19.31
C LEU A 73 5.95 -4.99 20.55
N ARG A 74 6.41 -5.52 21.69
CA ARG A 74 6.52 -4.81 22.96
C ARG A 74 7.99 -4.65 23.37
N PRO A 75 8.35 -3.59 24.10
CA PRO A 75 7.49 -2.46 24.45
C PRO A 75 7.16 -1.60 23.22
N VAL A 76 6.05 -0.87 23.30
CA VAL A 76 5.80 0.28 22.42
C VAL A 76 6.77 1.37 22.86
N TRP A 77 7.36 2.11 21.93
CA TRP A 77 8.34 3.14 22.27
C TRP A 77 7.60 4.43 22.61
N ASP A 78 7.18 4.54 23.85
CA ASP A 78 6.47 5.68 24.42
C ASP A 78 7.10 6.12 25.75
N ALA A 79 6.52 7.14 26.39
CA ALA A 79 6.97 7.64 27.68
C ALA A 79 6.98 6.58 28.79
N ALA A 80 6.07 5.60 28.75
CA ALA A 80 6.02 4.53 29.75
C ALA A 80 7.18 3.53 29.59
N ALA A 81 7.69 3.37 28.36
CA ALA A 81 8.90 2.62 28.06
C ALA A 81 10.20 3.44 28.14
N GLY A 82 10.12 4.72 28.58
CA GLY A 82 11.28 5.60 28.77
C GLY A 82 11.67 6.43 27.53
N TYR A 83 10.85 6.46 26.49
CA TYR A 83 11.09 7.27 25.30
C TYR A 83 10.43 8.64 25.46
N SER A 84 11.22 9.71 25.39
CA SER A 84 10.74 11.10 25.47
C SER A 84 10.37 11.68 24.10
N LEU A 85 9.64 10.93 23.28
CA LEU A 85 9.22 11.38 21.95
C LEU A 85 8.14 12.48 22.06
N ASN A 86 8.15 13.41 21.12
CA ASN A 86 7.17 14.47 20.97
C ASN A 86 6.91 14.71 19.48
N GLN A 87 5.75 14.30 19.00
CA GLN A 87 5.35 14.40 17.60
C GLN A 87 6.41 13.86 16.61
N PRO A 88 6.82 12.58 16.73
CA PRO A 88 7.71 11.98 15.74
C PRO A 88 7.01 11.94 14.37
N GLN A 89 7.54 12.61 13.36
CA GLN A 89 6.91 12.68 12.03
C GLN A 89 7.40 11.63 11.06
N ASP A 90 8.68 11.26 11.15
CA ASP A 90 9.30 10.31 10.24
C ASP A 90 10.21 9.34 11.01
N ILE A 91 10.34 8.14 10.47
CA ILE A 91 11.21 7.08 10.96
C ILE A 91 11.92 6.43 9.77
N LEU A 92 13.24 6.32 9.87
CA LEU A 92 14.09 5.74 8.85
C LEU A 92 14.87 4.57 9.43
N ILE A 93 14.89 3.45 8.70
CA ILE A 93 15.92 2.43 8.89
C ILE A 93 17.07 2.73 7.93
N GLY A 94 18.26 2.96 8.50
CA GLY A 94 19.47 3.27 7.76
C GLY A 94 19.90 2.17 6.78
N ARG A 95 21.01 2.40 6.08
CA ARG A 95 21.74 1.40 5.30
C ARG A 95 22.61 0.57 6.21
N GLU A 96 23.07 1.15 7.30
CA GLU A 96 23.46 0.44 8.49
C GLU A 96 22.22 0.07 9.32
N PRO A 97 22.28 -1.02 10.12
CA PRO A 97 21.16 -1.51 10.92
C PRO A 97 20.91 -0.60 12.15
N LEU A 98 20.60 0.66 11.89
CA LEU A 98 20.29 1.71 12.84
C LEU A 98 18.98 2.39 12.46
N ILE A 99 18.34 2.96 13.46
CA ILE A 99 17.04 3.59 13.36
C ILE A 99 17.19 5.07 13.67
N TYR A 100 16.57 5.90 12.84
CA TYR A 100 16.57 7.33 12.98
C TYR A 100 15.13 7.82 13.03
N VAL A 101 14.81 8.67 14.00
CA VAL A 101 13.46 9.24 14.15
C VAL A 101 13.56 10.75 14.07
N ALA A 102 12.81 11.37 13.16
CA ALA A 102 12.56 12.81 13.18
C ALA A 102 11.57 13.11 14.30
N ASP A 103 12.10 13.46 15.47
CA ASP A 103 11.33 13.77 16.67
C ASP A 103 10.99 15.26 16.66
N THR A 104 10.08 15.64 15.77
CA THR A 104 9.86 17.03 15.34
C THR A 104 9.58 17.97 16.51
N GLY A 105 8.71 17.58 17.44
CA GLY A 105 8.35 18.41 18.59
C GLY A 105 9.48 18.59 19.61
N ASN A 106 10.62 17.92 19.42
CA ASN A 106 11.84 18.09 20.21
C ASN A 106 13.02 18.63 19.39
N ASP A 107 12.80 19.05 18.14
CA ASP A 107 13.82 19.63 17.25
C ASP A 107 15.11 18.79 17.16
N ARG A 108 14.96 17.47 17.01
CA ARG A 108 16.09 16.53 16.99
C ARG A 108 15.86 15.31 16.09
N ILE A 109 16.97 14.67 15.72
CA ILE A 109 16.98 13.30 15.22
C ILE A 109 17.42 12.37 16.35
N LEU A 110 16.57 11.40 16.71
CA LEU A 110 16.90 10.35 17.67
C LEU A 110 17.50 9.15 16.94
N MET A 111 18.63 8.63 17.44
CA MET A 111 19.32 7.47 16.89
C MET A 111 19.21 6.28 17.83
N LEU A 112 18.80 5.13 17.30
CA LEU A 112 18.62 3.89 18.04
C LEU A 112 19.25 2.70 17.32
N ASP A 113 19.54 1.64 18.06
CA ASP A 113 19.78 0.32 17.46
C ASP A 113 18.46 -0.40 17.14
N LEU A 114 18.54 -1.54 16.44
CA LEU A 114 17.36 -2.36 16.11
C LEU A 114 16.62 -2.92 17.33
N ALA A 115 17.29 -3.03 18.49
CA ALA A 115 16.64 -3.46 19.73
C ALA A 115 15.80 -2.33 20.35
N GLY A 116 16.02 -1.09 19.94
CA GLY A 116 15.38 0.11 20.45
C GLY A 116 16.17 0.82 21.54
N ASN A 117 17.44 0.46 21.77
CA ASN A 117 18.28 1.21 22.70
C ASN A 117 18.65 2.55 22.06
N ILE A 118 18.48 3.64 22.80
CA ILE A 118 18.88 4.97 22.36
C ILE A 118 20.40 5.06 22.37
N LEU A 119 20.99 5.32 21.20
CA LEU A 119 22.44 5.49 21.02
C LEU A 119 22.86 6.96 21.14
N GLY A 120 21.95 7.89 20.85
CA GLY A 120 22.16 9.32 20.98
C GLY A 120 21.08 10.14 20.28
N GLN A 121 21.26 11.45 20.31
CA GLN A 121 20.44 12.41 19.57
C GLN A 121 21.35 13.40 18.85
N SER A 122 20.88 13.96 17.74
CA SER A 122 21.58 15.03 17.03
C SER A 122 21.69 16.31 17.86
N GLN A 123 22.53 17.24 17.38
CA GLN A 123 22.34 18.65 17.69
C GLN A 123 20.95 19.12 17.19
N THR A 124 20.53 20.32 17.59
CA THR A 124 19.23 20.87 17.21
C THR A 124 19.06 20.91 15.69
N VAL A 125 17.93 20.40 15.23
CA VAL A 125 17.42 20.53 13.86
C VAL A 125 16.04 21.14 14.00
N ASP A 126 15.79 22.33 13.46
CA ASP A 126 14.51 23.00 13.63
C ASP A 126 13.42 22.25 12.85
N ASN A 127 12.39 21.75 13.54
CA ASN A 127 11.22 21.07 12.97
C ASN A 127 11.56 20.06 11.85
N PRO A 128 12.33 19.00 12.12
CA PRO A 128 12.64 17.97 11.13
C PRO A 128 11.35 17.26 10.72
N VAL A 129 11.08 17.20 9.41
CA VAL A 129 9.85 16.59 8.88
C VAL A 129 10.14 15.19 8.36
N ALA A 130 11.19 15.04 7.55
CA ALA A 130 11.56 13.77 6.96
C ALA A 130 13.07 13.64 6.81
N LEU A 131 13.55 12.41 6.73
CA LEU A 131 14.96 12.09 6.59
C LEU A 131 15.21 10.89 5.66
N THR A 132 16.39 10.89 5.05
CA THR A 132 16.88 9.77 4.26
C THR A 132 18.36 9.55 4.51
N GLN A 133 18.90 8.46 3.98
CA GLN A 133 20.32 8.17 4.07
C GLN A 133 20.92 7.75 2.73
N ASP A 134 21.99 8.44 2.35
CA ASP A 134 22.74 8.14 1.14
C ASP A 134 23.69 6.94 1.31
N SER A 135 24.32 6.49 0.21
CA SER A 135 25.27 5.37 0.25
C SER A 135 26.60 5.68 0.94
N LYS A 136 26.82 6.93 1.36
CA LYS A 136 27.98 7.39 2.13
C LYS A 136 27.66 7.53 3.63
N LEU A 137 26.46 7.10 4.04
CA LEU A 137 25.95 7.16 5.41
C LEU A 137 25.81 8.60 5.93
N ASN A 138 25.55 9.56 5.03
CA ASN A 138 25.05 10.86 5.42
C ASN A 138 23.54 10.76 5.65
N LEU A 139 23.07 11.26 6.79
CA LEU A 139 21.66 11.57 6.97
C LEU A 139 21.37 12.91 6.32
N LEU A 140 20.35 12.95 5.47
CA LEU A 140 19.82 14.17 4.88
C LEU A 140 18.46 14.41 5.50
N ILE A 141 18.22 15.64 5.96
CA ILE A 141 17.04 16.00 6.71
C ILE A 141 16.39 17.21 6.05
N VAL A 142 15.10 17.09 5.75
CA VAL A 142 14.27 18.24 5.40
C VAL A 142 13.49 18.69 6.61
N THR A 143 13.24 20.00 6.67
CA THR A 143 12.52 20.66 7.76
C THR A 143 11.24 21.26 7.21
N ASP A 144 10.30 21.69 8.05
CA ASP A 144 9.10 22.42 7.63
C ASP A 144 9.46 23.85 7.17
N SER A 145 10.38 23.94 6.21
CA SER A 145 10.95 25.16 5.66
C SER A 145 11.55 24.87 4.28
N ASN A 146 12.27 25.84 3.74
CA ASN A 146 12.99 25.80 2.48
C ASN A 146 14.44 25.28 2.63
N LYS A 147 14.75 24.56 3.72
CA LYS A 147 16.11 24.15 4.11
C LYS A 147 16.32 22.65 4.13
N ILE A 148 17.51 22.25 3.71
CA ILE A 148 18.00 20.86 3.78
C ILE A 148 19.27 20.83 4.62
N HIS A 149 19.31 19.92 5.57
CA HIS A 149 20.45 19.70 6.46
C HIS A 149 21.10 18.34 6.20
N ARG A 150 22.36 18.21 6.62
CA ARG A 150 23.14 16.97 6.55
C ARG A 150 23.80 16.68 7.88
N ILE A 151 23.83 15.41 8.25
CA ILE A 151 24.65 14.86 9.33
C ILE A 151 25.55 13.77 8.74
N ASN A 152 26.86 13.97 8.76
CA ASN A 152 27.83 12.95 8.31
C ASN A 152 28.21 12.04 9.48
N LEU A 153 27.62 10.84 9.53
CA LEU A 153 27.84 9.89 10.62
C LEU A 153 29.23 9.28 10.59
N THR A 154 29.81 9.06 9.40
CA THR A 154 31.14 8.45 9.27
C THR A 154 32.25 9.33 9.82
N ALA A 155 32.10 10.65 9.70
CA ALA A 155 33.06 11.63 10.22
C ALA A 155 33.20 11.59 11.75
N VAL A 156 32.17 11.10 12.45
CA VAL A 156 32.12 11.03 13.92
C VAL A 156 31.92 9.62 14.45
N GLN A 157 32.26 8.59 13.65
CA GLN A 157 32.14 7.19 14.05
C GLN A 157 30.74 6.81 14.58
N HIS A 158 29.69 7.35 13.95
CA HIS A 158 28.28 7.17 14.31
C HIS A 158 27.90 7.70 15.70
N GLN A 159 28.72 8.56 16.31
CA GLN A 159 28.32 9.29 17.52
C GLN A 159 27.49 10.52 17.13
N ILE A 160 26.19 10.35 16.90
CA ILE A 160 25.31 11.41 16.37
C ILE A 160 25.33 12.71 17.20
N ALA A 161 25.54 12.62 18.51
CA ALA A 161 25.63 13.79 19.40
C ALA A 161 26.87 14.66 19.12
N ALA A 162 27.94 14.09 18.57
CA ALA A 162 29.15 14.79 18.16
C ALA A 162 29.07 15.28 16.70
N ALA A 163 28.08 14.81 15.93
CA ALA A 163 27.94 15.15 14.52
C ALA A 163 27.39 16.57 14.33
N PRO A 164 28.06 17.45 13.57
CA PRO A 164 27.50 18.72 13.18
C PRO A 164 26.24 18.54 12.33
N VAL A 165 25.23 19.39 12.55
CA VAL A 165 24.09 19.56 11.65
C VAL A 165 24.46 20.66 10.66
N GLU A 166 24.79 20.26 9.42
CA GLU A 166 25.25 21.17 8.38
C GLU A 166 24.06 21.61 7.52
N LEU A 167 23.84 22.91 7.37
CA LEU A 167 22.94 23.43 6.33
C LEU A 167 23.60 23.23 4.97
N VAL A 168 23.02 22.39 4.11
CA VAL A 168 23.57 22.09 2.78
C VAL A 168 22.84 22.81 1.66
N PHE A 169 21.59 23.21 1.88
CA PHE A 169 20.82 23.97 0.92
C PHE A 169 19.75 24.83 1.59
N GLU A 170 19.52 26.02 1.04
CA GLU A 170 18.40 26.92 1.38
C GLU A 170 17.88 27.58 0.10
N GLU A 171 16.59 27.45 -0.17
CA GLU A 171 15.95 28.09 -1.34
C GLU A 171 15.61 29.55 -1.03
N VAL A 172 16.62 30.42 -1.07
CA VAL A 172 16.47 31.84 -0.70
C VAL A 172 15.44 32.58 -1.56
N ASP A 173 15.29 32.19 -2.83
CA ASP A 173 14.36 32.81 -3.77
C ASP A 173 12.89 32.43 -3.49
N ASN A 174 12.63 31.38 -2.72
CA ASN A 174 11.29 30.94 -2.34
C ASN A 174 11.21 30.63 -0.83
N PRO A 175 11.11 31.66 0.03
CA PRO A 175 11.07 31.47 1.48
C PRO A 175 9.80 30.75 1.98
N ASP A 176 8.73 30.77 1.20
CA ASP A 176 7.46 30.10 1.51
C ASP A 176 7.45 28.62 1.09
N ARG A 177 8.52 28.16 0.41
CA ARG A 177 8.74 26.74 0.11
C ARG A 177 8.72 25.92 1.38
N ARG A 178 8.06 24.76 1.32
CA ARG A 178 8.09 23.72 2.33
C ARG A 178 8.49 22.40 1.69
N TYR A 179 9.61 21.85 2.15
CA TYR A 179 10.01 20.49 1.81
C TYR A 179 9.27 19.51 2.72
N THR A 180 8.61 18.53 2.11
CA THR A 180 7.71 17.62 2.82
C THR A 180 8.34 16.25 3.03
N ALA A 181 9.13 15.77 2.09
CA ALA A 181 9.86 14.51 2.21
C ALA A 181 11.12 14.49 1.35
N ILE A 182 12.03 13.56 1.65
CA ILE A 182 13.31 13.41 0.94
C ILE A 182 13.68 11.93 0.77
N ALA A 183 14.20 11.57 -0.40
CA ALA A 183 14.73 10.23 -0.68
C ALA A 183 16.09 10.31 -1.39
N ALA A 184 17.05 9.51 -0.93
CA ALA A 184 18.34 9.35 -1.58
C ALA A 184 18.27 8.24 -2.64
N LEU A 185 18.38 8.62 -3.90
CA LEU A 185 18.37 7.73 -5.04
C LEU A 185 19.82 7.46 -5.49
N LEU A 186 20.14 6.19 -5.72
CA LEU A 186 21.43 5.76 -6.25
C LEU A 186 21.19 5.12 -7.61
N THR A 187 21.70 5.72 -8.67
CA THR A 187 21.61 5.20 -10.05
C THR A 187 22.99 4.78 -10.55
N SER A 188 23.04 3.92 -11.57
CA SER A 188 24.30 3.52 -12.20
C SER A 188 24.25 3.80 -13.69
N THR A 189 25.14 4.68 -14.16
CA THR A 189 25.30 5.00 -15.58
C THR A 189 26.68 4.57 -16.01
N GLN A 190 26.76 3.62 -16.97
CA GLN A 190 28.03 3.07 -17.47
C GLN A 190 28.95 2.53 -16.34
N GLY A 191 28.36 1.95 -15.29
CA GLY A 191 29.11 1.41 -14.14
C GLY A 191 29.55 2.46 -13.11
N ARG A 192 29.21 3.75 -13.31
CA ARG A 192 29.45 4.81 -12.32
C ARG A 192 28.18 5.07 -11.52
N GLY A 193 28.25 4.83 -10.21
CA GLY A 193 27.20 5.18 -9.27
C GLY A 193 27.07 6.71 -9.12
N THR A 194 25.84 7.21 -9.18
CA THR A 194 25.51 8.62 -8.96
C THR A 194 24.42 8.72 -7.89
N ILE A 195 24.66 9.57 -6.90
CA ILE A 195 23.68 9.87 -5.85
C ILE A 195 22.93 11.14 -6.26
N SER A 196 21.60 11.07 -6.21
CA SER A 196 20.70 12.22 -6.34
C SER A 196 19.69 12.21 -5.19
N TYR A 197 19.23 13.38 -4.78
CA TYR A 197 18.22 13.51 -3.73
C TYR A 197 16.92 14.03 -4.32
N PHE A 198 15.84 13.28 -4.10
CA PHE A 198 14.52 13.62 -4.55
C PHE A 198 13.78 14.23 -3.37
N VAL A 199 13.32 15.47 -3.51
CA VAL A 199 12.67 16.22 -2.43
C VAL A 199 11.29 16.61 -2.90
N THR A 200 10.26 16.17 -2.19
CA THR A 200 8.90 16.65 -2.44
C THR A 200 8.75 18.04 -1.84
N ALA A 201 8.12 18.93 -2.60
CA ALA A 201 8.01 20.33 -2.26
C ALA A 201 6.57 20.82 -2.44
N THR A 202 6.14 21.67 -1.52
CA THR A 202 4.92 22.48 -1.65
C THR A 202 5.28 23.96 -1.53
N GLY A 203 4.57 24.81 -2.28
CA GLY A 203 4.71 26.27 -2.21
C GLY A 203 3.52 26.92 -1.49
N GLY A 204 3.70 28.15 -1.01
CA GLY A 204 2.66 28.91 -0.30
C GLY A 204 1.36 29.13 -1.10
N ASP A 205 1.39 29.07 -2.43
CA ASP A 205 0.22 29.22 -3.31
C ASP A 205 -0.28 27.92 -3.95
N LYS A 206 0.25 26.75 -3.54
CA LYS A 206 -0.09 25.40 -4.03
C LYS A 206 0.11 25.18 -5.55
N ASN A 207 0.50 26.18 -6.34
CA ASN A 207 0.76 26.04 -7.78
C ASN A 207 2.19 25.62 -8.10
N ASP A 208 3.02 25.51 -7.07
CA ASP A 208 4.44 25.19 -7.17
C ASP A 208 4.78 23.87 -6.45
N ASN A 209 3.85 22.92 -6.47
CA ASN A 209 4.11 21.59 -5.96
C ASN A 209 4.95 20.79 -6.94
N GLN A 210 6.05 20.21 -6.48
CA GLN A 210 7.03 19.56 -7.35
C GLN A 210 7.75 18.41 -6.63
N VAL A 211 8.44 17.59 -7.42
CA VAL A 211 9.51 16.71 -6.93
C VAL A 211 10.81 17.29 -7.48
N LEU A 212 11.63 17.84 -6.60
CA LEU A 212 12.90 18.48 -6.92
C LEU A 212 14.04 17.45 -6.88
N ILE A 213 15.03 17.63 -7.73
CA ILE A 213 16.20 16.77 -7.84
C ILE A 213 17.44 17.59 -7.50
N PHE A 214 18.12 17.17 -6.44
CA PHE A 214 19.38 17.75 -6.02
C PHE A 214 20.54 16.80 -6.36
N PRO A 215 21.64 17.31 -6.93
CA PRO A 215 22.82 16.50 -7.13
C PRO A 215 23.55 16.24 -5.81
N GLU A 216 24.44 15.25 -5.84
CA GLU A 216 25.39 15.06 -4.76
C GLU A 216 26.13 16.36 -4.40
N GLY A 217 26.10 16.73 -3.11
CA GLY A 217 26.77 17.92 -2.59
C GLY A 217 25.96 19.22 -2.65
N PHE A 218 24.73 19.20 -3.18
CA PHE A 218 23.79 20.35 -3.18
C PHE A 218 24.35 21.64 -3.81
N GLN A 219 25.33 21.52 -4.72
CA GLN A 219 25.97 22.67 -5.38
C GLN A 219 25.12 23.19 -6.54
N VAL A 220 23.91 23.65 -6.24
CA VAL A 220 22.96 24.23 -7.20
C VAL A 220 22.34 25.50 -6.61
N ARG A 221 21.93 26.44 -7.47
CA ARG A 221 21.12 27.59 -7.05
C ARG A 221 19.63 27.29 -7.18
N VAL A 222 19.26 26.61 -8.27
CA VAL A 222 17.90 26.14 -8.55
C VAL A 222 18.02 24.65 -8.88
N PRO A 223 17.37 23.76 -8.12
CA PRO A 223 17.36 22.34 -8.42
C PRO A 223 16.55 22.03 -9.68
N ASP A 224 16.87 20.90 -10.31
CA ASP A 224 16.03 20.36 -11.39
C ASP A 224 14.71 19.85 -10.80
N ALA A 225 13.68 19.67 -11.63
CA ALA A 225 12.38 19.16 -11.19
C ALA A 225 11.88 18.07 -12.13
N ILE A 226 11.15 17.10 -11.56
CA ILE A 226 10.39 16.12 -12.34
C ILE A 226 9.22 16.84 -12.99
N ASN A 227 9.00 16.59 -14.28
CA ASN A 227 7.89 17.17 -15.04
C ASN A 227 6.55 16.54 -14.62
N LEU A 228 5.95 17.08 -13.57
CA LEU A 228 4.65 16.67 -13.02
C LEU A 228 3.70 17.87 -13.00
N GLU A 229 2.40 17.61 -13.16
CA GLU A 229 1.37 18.64 -13.00
C GLU A 229 1.17 18.96 -11.51
N ALA A 230 1.57 20.17 -11.10
CA ALA A 230 1.54 20.63 -9.71
C ALA A 230 0.17 20.46 -9.01
N ASN A 231 -0.93 20.58 -9.75
CA ASN A 231 -2.30 20.36 -9.26
C ASN A 231 -3.12 19.47 -10.19
N GLY A 232 -2.43 18.59 -10.91
CA GLY A 232 -3.07 17.62 -11.80
C GLY A 232 -4.02 16.67 -11.07
N LEU A 233 -5.01 16.17 -11.81
CA LEU A 233 -5.92 15.12 -11.34
C LEU A 233 -5.51 13.74 -11.89
N GLY A 234 -4.45 13.69 -12.69
CA GLY A 234 -3.95 12.50 -13.37
C GLY A 234 -2.74 11.86 -12.68
N ILE A 235 -2.15 10.90 -13.39
CA ILE A 235 -1.07 10.03 -12.87
C ILE A 235 0.34 10.63 -12.93
N LEU A 236 0.51 11.80 -13.56
CA LEU A 236 1.78 12.54 -13.54
C LEU A 236 1.53 13.87 -12.85
N SER A 237 1.28 13.81 -11.55
CA SER A 237 0.90 14.97 -10.74
C SER A 237 1.62 14.98 -9.41
N ALA A 238 1.88 16.18 -8.90
CA ALA A 238 2.37 16.40 -7.56
C ALA A 238 1.38 17.24 -6.76
N SER A 239 0.09 16.88 -6.67
CA SER A 239 -0.87 17.72 -5.91
C SER A 239 -0.64 17.61 -4.40
N SER A 240 0.13 18.55 -3.84
CA SER A 240 0.56 18.58 -2.43
C SER A 240 1.27 17.27 -2.00
N PRO A 241 2.48 16.98 -2.52
CA PRO A 241 3.20 15.76 -2.18
C PRO A 241 3.63 15.79 -0.71
N SER A 242 3.54 14.64 -0.04
CA SER A 242 3.72 14.50 1.41
C SER A 242 4.84 13.54 1.78
N GLY A 243 4.99 12.43 1.05
CA GLY A 243 5.98 11.39 1.32
C GLY A 243 6.68 10.92 0.05
N ILE A 244 7.92 10.47 0.18
CA ILE A 244 8.70 9.90 -0.93
C ILE A 244 9.70 8.86 -0.43
N THR A 245 9.82 7.76 -1.17
CA THR A 245 10.82 6.72 -0.95
C THR A 245 11.42 6.26 -2.27
N ALA A 246 12.70 5.89 -2.24
CA ALA A 246 13.46 5.45 -3.40
C ALA A 246 13.88 4.00 -3.24
N LEU A 247 13.83 3.24 -4.34
CA LEU A 247 14.31 1.87 -4.33
C LEU A 247 15.84 1.84 -4.19
N ARG A 248 16.34 0.89 -3.41
CA ARG A 248 17.78 0.72 -3.11
C ARG A 248 18.48 -0.24 -4.10
N ASP A 249 17.92 -0.45 -5.28
CA ASP A 249 18.29 -1.49 -6.26
C ASP A 249 18.91 -0.96 -7.57
N PHE A 250 19.27 0.33 -7.63
CA PHE A 250 19.79 1.02 -8.82
C PHE A 250 18.84 1.18 -10.01
N SER A 251 17.56 0.82 -9.87
CA SER A 251 16.54 1.04 -10.92
C SER A 251 16.36 2.52 -11.25
N GLY A 252 16.54 3.38 -10.25
CA GLY A 252 16.13 4.78 -10.33
C GLY A 252 14.64 4.97 -10.03
N ASP A 253 13.92 3.91 -9.66
CA ASP A 253 12.52 3.98 -9.30
C ASP A 253 12.33 4.71 -7.95
N PHE A 254 11.24 5.46 -7.86
CA PHE A 254 10.77 6.02 -6.61
C PHE A 254 9.25 5.95 -6.53
N ILE A 255 8.74 5.95 -5.31
CA ILE A 255 7.32 6.02 -5.01
C ILE A 255 7.10 7.23 -4.13
N PHE A 256 6.07 8.01 -4.41
CA PHE A 256 5.72 9.16 -3.59
C PHE A 256 4.21 9.21 -3.40
N CYS A 257 3.78 9.88 -2.33
CA CYS A 257 2.38 10.11 -2.04
C CYS A 257 2.07 11.60 -1.94
N MET A 258 0.79 11.91 -2.03
CA MET A 258 0.30 13.28 -2.03
C MET A 258 -1.06 13.38 -1.36
N ILE A 259 -1.34 14.52 -0.73
CA ILE A 259 -2.58 14.75 0.03
C ILE A 259 -3.63 15.56 -0.73
N GLY A 260 -3.26 16.16 -1.86
CA GLY A 260 -4.13 17.03 -2.64
C GLY A 260 -5.37 16.37 -3.22
N GLN A 261 -6.11 17.14 -4.00
CA GLN A 261 -7.36 16.71 -4.65
C GLN A 261 -7.03 15.82 -5.86
N ASN A 262 -6.45 14.63 -5.63
CA ASN A 262 -6.10 13.66 -6.66
C ASN A 262 -6.62 12.28 -6.25
N SER A 263 -7.16 11.52 -7.20
CA SER A 263 -7.59 10.14 -6.98
C SER A 263 -6.43 9.15 -6.96
N PHE A 264 -5.31 9.46 -7.62
CA PHE A 264 -4.09 8.63 -7.69
C PHE A 264 -3.05 9.15 -6.71
N LYS A 265 -3.36 9.07 -5.41
CA LYS A 265 -2.56 9.70 -4.34
C LYS A 265 -1.18 9.07 -4.12
N VAL A 266 -0.96 7.85 -4.57
CA VAL A 266 0.32 7.14 -4.46
C VAL A 266 0.78 6.77 -5.86
N GLN A 267 1.99 7.17 -6.26
CA GLN A 267 2.48 6.96 -7.63
C GLN A 267 3.88 6.37 -7.60
N TRP A 268 4.04 5.27 -8.33
CA TRP A 268 5.34 4.65 -8.59
C TRP A 268 5.85 5.13 -9.95
N LEU A 269 6.95 5.88 -9.94
CA LEU A 269 7.60 6.39 -11.15
C LEU A 269 8.91 5.66 -11.43
N THR A 270 9.11 5.31 -12.70
CA THR A 270 10.32 4.69 -13.24
C THR A 270 10.98 5.63 -14.24
N PRO A 271 12.33 5.68 -14.31
CA PRO A 271 13.02 6.35 -15.40
C PRO A 271 12.60 5.80 -16.77
N GLY A 272 12.48 6.67 -17.76
CA GLY A 272 12.13 6.36 -19.15
C GLY A 272 12.83 7.30 -20.13
N GLU A 273 12.59 7.10 -21.43
CA GLU A 273 13.28 7.83 -22.51
C GLU A 273 13.13 9.35 -22.42
N PHE A 274 11.99 9.84 -21.91
CA PHE A 274 11.65 11.26 -21.82
C PHE A 274 11.48 11.76 -20.37
N GLY A 275 12.17 11.14 -19.40
CA GLY A 275 12.10 11.52 -17.99
C GLY A 275 11.55 10.38 -17.14
N TYR A 276 10.43 10.60 -16.44
CA TYR A 276 9.78 9.59 -15.61
C TYR A 276 8.41 9.23 -16.16
N ALA A 277 8.04 7.96 -16.01
CA ALA A 277 6.74 7.42 -16.38
C ALA A 277 6.14 6.64 -15.20
N ALA A 278 4.82 6.60 -15.13
CA ALA A 278 4.11 5.79 -14.16
C ALA A 278 4.31 4.30 -14.46
N ARG A 279 4.78 3.55 -13.47
CA ARG A 279 4.99 2.10 -13.57
C ARG A 279 3.67 1.34 -13.64
N LEU A 280 2.69 1.77 -12.84
CA LEU A 280 1.32 1.26 -12.89
C LEU A 280 0.46 2.23 -13.68
N ASN A 281 -0.42 1.72 -14.55
CA ASN A 281 -1.27 2.55 -15.41
C ASN A 281 -2.74 2.14 -15.23
N PRO A 282 -3.63 3.02 -14.71
CA PRO A 282 -5.04 2.70 -14.47
C PRO A 282 -5.82 2.37 -15.75
N ALA A 283 -5.32 2.73 -16.93
CA ALA A 283 -5.91 2.29 -18.18
C ALA A 283 -5.61 0.82 -18.52
N ALA A 284 -4.59 0.21 -17.89
CA ALA A 284 -4.13 -1.15 -18.14
C ALA A 284 -4.78 -2.20 -17.20
N GLY A 285 -5.53 -1.77 -16.19
CA GLY A 285 -6.14 -2.67 -15.22
C GLY A 285 -6.79 -1.93 -14.05
N ASN A 286 -7.50 -2.68 -13.22
CA ASN A 286 -7.99 -2.17 -11.95
C ASN A 286 -6.93 -2.42 -10.87
N PHE A 287 -6.49 -1.38 -10.19
CA PHE A 287 -5.48 -1.43 -9.14
C PHE A 287 -6.11 -0.87 -7.86
N ASP A 288 -6.13 -1.64 -6.78
CA ASP A 288 -6.70 -1.17 -5.50
C ASP A 288 -5.93 0.04 -4.97
N LEU A 289 -4.64 0.16 -5.30
CA LEU A 289 -3.81 1.34 -5.04
C LEU A 289 -4.39 2.63 -5.66
N PHE A 290 -5.17 2.49 -6.74
CA PHE A 290 -5.78 3.60 -7.48
C PHE A 290 -7.30 3.67 -7.29
N ALA A 291 -7.85 2.91 -6.33
CA ALA A 291 -9.26 2.98 -6.03
C ALA A 291 -9.65 4.40 -5.60
N ILE A 292 -10.82 4.86 -6.06
CA ILE A 292 -11.36 6.18 -5.72
C ILE A 292 -11.55 6.26 -4.20
N ASP A 293 -11.17 7.39 -3.61
CA ASP A 293 -11.25 7.65 -2.17
C ASP A 293 -10.50 6.63 -1.30
N LYS A 294 -9.51 5.93 -1.85
CA LYS A 294 -8.69 4.97 -1.10
C LYS A 294 -7.91 5.62 0.04
N PHE A 295 -7.47 6.86 -0.19
CA PHE A 295 -6.60 7.60 0.70
C PHE A 295 -7.19 8.97 1.01
N ALA A 296 -7.10 9.40 2.27
CA ALA A 296 -7.48 10.74 2.71
C ALA A 296 -6.24 11.64 2.84
N GLN A 297 -5.28 11.26 3.68
CA GLN A 297 -4.00 11.95 3.84
C GLN A 297 -2.85 10.94 3.97
N PRO A 298 -2.39 10.34 2.86
CA PRO A 298 -1.22 9.48 2.89
C PRO A 298 0.01 10.34 3.14
N GLU A 299 0.76 10.06 4.21
CA GLU A 299 1.90 10.89 4.63
C GLU A 299 3.24 10.27 4.27
N ASP A 300 3.36 8.94 4.30
CA ASP A 300 4.63 8.27 4.03
C ASP A 300 4.47 6.85 3.47
N ILE A 301 5.55 6.35 2.85
CA ILE A 301 5.61 5.10 2.12
C ILE A 301 6.87 4.31 2.47
N ALA A 302 6.71 3.03 2.76
CA ALA A 302 7.81 2.06 2.86
C ALA A 302 7.64 0.93 1.84
N LEU A 303 8.77 0.29 1.51
CA LEU A 303 8.82 -0.89 0.66
C LEU A 303 9.49 -2.04 1.42
N ASP A 304 9.01 -3.26 1.21
CA ASP A 304 9.77 -4.46 1.55
C ASP A 304 10.65 -4.95 0.39
N SER A 305 11.41 -6.01 0.65
CA SER A 305 12.32 -6.62 -0.32
C SER A 305 11.62 -7.26 -1.52
N GLU A 306 10.31 -7.48 -1.45
CA GLU A 306 9.51 -8.01 -2.56
C GLU A 306 8.84 -6.88 -3.38
N GLY A 307 9.03 -5.63 -2.96
CA GLY A 307 8.39 -4.46 -3.56
C GLY A 307 6.94 -4.29 -3.14
N ASN A 308 6.48 -4.94 -2.07
CA ASN A 308 5.18 -4.61 -1.50
C ASN A 308 5.23 -3.21 -0.88
N ILE A 309 4.17 -2.44 -1.10
CA ILE A 309 4.06 -1.03 -0.78
C ILE A 309 3.27 -0.88 0.50
N TYR A 310 3.86 -0.25 1.50
CA TYR A 310 3.18 0.12 2.75
C TYR A 310 2.93 1.62 2.72
N VAL A 311 1.69 2.04 2.92
CA VAL A 311 1.30 3.46 2.91
C VAL A 311 0.63 3.77 4.24
N ILE A 312 1.12 4.79 4.94
CA ILE A 312 0.50 5.26 6.17
C ILE A 312 -0.40 6.46 5.87
N ASP A 313 -1.67 6.38 6.24
CA ASP A 313 -2.64 7.45 6.08
C ASP A 313 -2.97 8.06 7.45
N ALA A 314 -2.60 9.33 7.61
CA ALA A 314 -2.70 10.09 8.84
C ALA A 314 -4.17 10.33 9.24
N GLU A 315 -4.99 10.76 8.29
CA GLU A 315 -6.39 11.11 8.55
C GLU A 315 -7.22 9.84 8.81
N LEU A 316 -6.99 8.77 8.05
CA LEU A 316 -7.68 7.50 8.27
C LEU A 316 -7.15 6.72 9.49
N ASN A 317 -6.00 7.11 10.04
CA ASN A 317 -5.30 6.38 11.10
C ASN A 317 -5.07 4.92 10.70
N TYR A 318 -4.61 4.73 9.46
CA TYR A 318 -4.67 3.43 8.78
C TYR A 318 -3.37 3.14 8.03
N LEU A 319 -2.90 1.90 8.17
CA LEU A 319 -1.79 1.37 7.40
C LEU A 319 -2.34 0.49 6.29
N PHE A 320 -2.04 0.85 5.05
CA PHE A 320 -2.35 0.06 3.87
C PHE A 320 -1.15 -0.77 3.44
N LYS A 321 -1.40 -1.99 2.95
CA LYS A 321 -0.40 -2.79 2.24
C LYS A 321 -0.90 -3.12 0.84
N PHE A 322 -0.05 -2.95 -0.16
CA PHE A 322 -0.29 -3.37 -1.53
C PHE A 322 0.85 -4.25 -2.04
N SER A 323 0.56 -5.15 -2.96
CA SER A 323 1.60 -5.84 -3.72
C SER A 323 2.33 -4.86 -4.66
N ALA A 324 3.48 -5.26 -5.21
CA ALA A 324 4.15 -4.51 -6.27
C ALA A 324 3.28 -4.32 -7.54
N ALA A 325 2.23 -5.15 -7.68
CA ALA A 325 1.25 -5.04 -8.75
C ALA A 325 0.10 -4.09 -8.43
N GLY A 326 0.04 -3.47 -7.24
CA GLY A 326 -0.99 -2.52 -6.84
C GLY A 326 -2.27 -3.14 -6.29
N GLU A 327 -2.28 -4.45 -6.01
CA GLU A 327 -3.40 -5.17 -5.38
C GLU A 327 -3.33 -5.00 -3.86
N GLU A 328 -4.45 -4.72 -3.21
CA GLU A 328 -4.48 -4.57 -1.75
C GLU A 328 -4.29 -5.93 -1.06
N GLN A 329 -3.45 -5.92 -0.03
CA GLN A 329 -3.20 -7.06 0.85
C GLN A 329 -3.74 -6.74 2.25
N GLN A 330 -3.22 -7.39 3.29
CA GLN A 330 -3.70 -7.17 4.64
C GLN A 330 -3.34 -5.76 5.15
N SER A 331 -4.34 -4.88 5.18
CA SER A 331 -4.29 -3.53 5.73
C SER A 331 -5.00 -3.46 7.09
N PHE A 332 -4.60 -2.54 7.97
CA PHE A 332 -5.24 -2.38 9.28
C PHE A 332 -5.02 -0.99 9.88
N GLY A 333 -5.90 -0.62 10.80
CA GLY A 333 -5.81 0.61 11.56
C GLY A 333 -7.17 1.08 12.05
N ARG A 334 -7.16 2.07 12.93
CA ARG A 334 -8.29 2.92 13.36
C ARG A 334 -7.75 3.93 14.36
N ALA A 335 -8.50 5.01 14.58
CA ALA A 335 -8.19 5.98 15.63
C ALA A 335 -8.10 5.31 17.02
N GLY A 336 -7.06 5.65 17.78
CA GLY A 336 -6.86 5.21 19.16
C GLY A 336 -5.41 4.92 19.52
N ALA A 337 -5.18 4.32 20.69
CA ALA A 337 -3.85 4.01 21.23
C ALA A 337 -3.66 2.51 21.55
N GLY A 338 -4.67 1.67 21.30
CA GLY A 338 -4.62 0.23 21.49
C GLY A 338 -3.77 -0.50 20.44
N GLU A 339 -3.87 -1.84 20.45
CA GLU A 339 -3.22 -2.68 19.45
C GLU A 339 -3.78 -2.40 18.05
N LYS A 340 -2.89 -2.19 17.07
CA LYS A 340 -3.28 -1.84 15.68
C LYS A 340 -4.16 -0.58 15.58
N GLN A 341 -4.04 0.33 16.56
CA GLN A 341 -4.68 1.63 16.55
C GLN A 341 -3.61 2.72 16.50
N PHE A 342 -3.92 3.79 15.79
CA PHE A 342 -3.03 4.93 15.57
C PHE A 342 -3.78 6.24 15.81
N GLN A 343 -3.04 7.32 15.97
CA GLN A 343 -3.55 8.68 16.04
C GLN A 343 -2.65 9.58 15.21
N ASN A 344 -3.13 10.02 14.04
CA ASN A 344 -2.37 10.81 13.06
C ASN A 344 -0.96 10.21 12.81
N PRO A 345 -0.85 8.96 12.35
CA PRO A 345 0.46 8.37 12.06
C PRO A 345 1.05 8.96 10.77
N ARG A 346 2.33 9.37 10.80
CA ARG A 346 2.94 10.10 9.68
C ARG A 346 4.15 9.44 9.03
N GLY A 347 4.86 8.58 9.75
CA GLY A 347 6.07 7.92 9.24
C GLY A 347 5.94 6.40 9.25
N VAL A 348 6.50 5.73 8.26
CA VAL A 348 6.54 4.28 8.17
C VAL A 348 7.88 3.79 7.60
N ALA A 349 8.46 2.78 8.24
CA ALA A 349 9.64 2.11 7.71
C ALA A 349 9.53 0.60 7.82
N PHE A 350 10.22 -0.10 6.92
CA PHE A 350 10.28 -1.55 6.90
C PHE A 350 11.74 -2.02 6.97
N PHE A 351 12.01 -2.99 7.83
CA PHE A 351 13.27 -3.71 7.85
C PHE A 351 13.09 -5.10 8.45
N ASP A 352 13.65 -6.12 7.81
CA ASP A 352 13.66 -7.51 8.28
C ASP A 352 12.28 -7.98 8.80
N GLN A 353 11.27 -7.93 7.93
CA GLN A 353 9.89 -8.32 8.25
C GLN A 353 9.28 -7.56 9.42
N THR A 354 9.83 -6.39 9.77
CA THR A 354 9.33 -5.54 10.85
C THR A 354 8.94 -4.19 10.27
N LEU A 355 7.69 -3.81 10.47
CA LEU A 355 7.23 -2.45 10.23
C LEU A 355 7.40 -1.61 11.49
N TYR A 356 7.82 -0.37 11.28
CA TYR A 356 7.92 0.67 12.28
C TYR A 356 7.01 1.80 11.85
N VAL A 357 6.15 2.27 12.75
CA VAL A 357 5.19 3.35 12.47
C VAL A 357 5.42 4.46 13.49
N ALA A 358 5.68 5.67 12.99
CA ALA A 358 5.66 6.88 13.80
C ALA A 358 4.21 7.31 14.02
N ASP A 359 3.68 6.95 15.19
CA ASP A 359 2.31 7.23 15.59
C ASP A 359 2.25 8.61 16.27
N THR A 360 2.39 9.64 15.42
CA THR A 360 2.75 11.02 15.78
C THR A 360 1.83 11.61 16.84
N GLY A 361 0.51 11.49 16.69
CA GLY A 361 -0.46 12.03 17.62
C GLY A 361 -0.49 11.34 18.99
N ASN A 362 0.06 10.12 19.08
CA ASN A 362 0.27 9.39 20.34
C ASN A 362 1.70 9.52 20.89
N ASN A 363 2.58 10.31 20.25
CA ASN A 363 3.97 10.54 20.67
C ASN A 363 4.77 9.23 20.88
N ARG A 364 4.66 8.29 19.94
CA ARG A 364 5.27 6.96 20.08
C ARG A 364 5.69 6.34 18.76
N ILE A 365 6.56 5.33 18.83
CA ILE A 365 6.79 4.40 17.72
C ILE A 365 6.15 3.05 18.04
N VAL A 366 5.33 2.54 17.11
CA VAL A 366 4.74 1.20 17.17
C VAL A 366 5.44 0.30 16.17
N ARG A 367 5.64 -0.97 16.54
CA ARG A 367 6.36 -1.94 15.71
C ARG A 367 5.53 -3.20 15.50
N PHE A 368 5.54 -3.74 14.28
CA PHE A 368 4.83 -4.98 13.94
C PHE A 368 5.77 -5.94 13.23
N LYS A 369 5.97 -7.14 13.79
CA LYS A 369 6.61 -8.23 13.07
C LYS A 369 5.57 -8.90 12.18
N LEU A 370 5.90 -9.03 10.90
CA LEU A 370 5.15 -9.82 9.94
C LEU A 370 5.53 -11.29 10.17
N SER A 371 4.53 -12.12 10.42
CA SER A 371 4.67 -13.56 10.56
C SER A 371 3.81 -14.25 9.52
N THR A 372 4.43 -15.10 8.70
CA THR A 372 3.71 -16.10 7.90
C THR A 372 3.47 -17.39 8.68
N ASP A 373 4.08 -17.52 9.86
CA ASP A 373 3.84 -18.64 10.76
C ASP A 373 2.53 -18.38 11.50
N ILE A 374 1.49 -19.09 11.07
CA ILE A 374 0.29 -19.32 11.87
C ILE A 374 0.78 -20.17 13.04
N SER A 375 0.83 -19.60 14.25
CA SER A 375 1.14 -20.37 15.46
C SER A 375 0.19 -21.57 15.53
N GLN A 376 0.74 -22.78 15.33
CA GLN A 376 0.04 -24.04 15.53
C GLN A 376 -0.36 -24.25 16.99
#